data_AF-A0A9P7T3U7-F1
#
_entry.id   AF-A0A9P7T3U7-F1
#
_cell.length_a   1.000
_cell.length_b   1.000
_cell.length_c   1.000
_cell.angle_alpha   90.00
_cell.angle_beta   90.00
_cell.angle_gamma   90.00
#
_symmetry.space_group_name_H-M   'P 1'
#
loop_
_entity.id
_entity.type
_entity.pdbx_description
1 polymer ?
#
loop_
_entity_poly.entity_id
_entity_poly.type
_entity_poly.pdbx_seq_one_letter_code
_entity_poly.pdbx_strand_id
1 'polypeptide(L)'
;MPRPNLIAVFRNTYRQTYDIVAKQNGLVEAKALDPQTYVAPNGASMRPNSVYQQSLVSWRFRGSDVIVYSVPQGTSLPDDLVLVHERTDHYSLQPAEQMTIDNLNTKITEFLRANAEVFTRERWLKAYPEATESS
;
A
#
# COMPACT_ATOMS: atom_id res chain seq x y z
N MET A 1 1.16 -16.20 -17.70
CA MET A 1 0.62 -14.83 -17.55
C MET A 1 1.29 -14.20 -16.35
N PRO A 2 1.72 -12.91 -16.39
CA PRO A 2 2.21 -12.25 -15.20
C PRO A 2 1.06 -12.16 -14.19
N ARG A 3 1.32 -12.60 -12.97
CA ARG A 3 0.32 -12.60 -11.89
C ARG A 3 0.10 -11.15 -11.45
N PRO A 4 -1.13 -10.74 -11.14
CA PRO A 4 -1.37 -9.41 -10.61
C PRO A 4 -0.66 -9.29 -9.26
N ASN A 5 0.01 -8.16 -9.03
CA ASN A 5 0.69 -7.87 -7.77
C ASN A 5 0.08 -6.60 -7.19
N LEU A 6 -0.05 -6.55 -5.87
CA LEU A 6 -0.36 -5.30 -5.17
C LEU A 6 0.93 -4.52 -4.96
N ILE A 7 0.87 -3.24 -5.30
CA ILE A 7 2.02 -2.37 -5.41
C ILE A 7 1.85 -1.23 -4.44
N ALA A 8 2.76 -1.15 -3.47
CA ALA A 8 2.91 0.01 -2.62
C ALA A 8 4.02 0.89 -3.20
N VAL A 9 3.75 2.17 -3.37
CA VAL A 9 4.76 3.15 -3.81
C VAL A 9 4.94 4.18 -2.72
N PHE A 10 6.15 4.23 -2.18
CA PHE A 10 6.51 5.20 -1.16
C PHE A 10 7.36 6.30 -1.79
N ARG A 11 7.06 7.55 -1.42
CA ARG A 11 7.93 8.69 -1.68
C ARG A 11 8.73 9.01 -0.42
N ASN A 12 10.01 9.30 -0.55
CA ASN A 12 10.77 9.91 0.52
C ASN A 12 10.54 11.43 0.50
N THR A 13 9.32 11.89 0.82
CA THR A 13 8.98 13.32 0.80
C THR A 13 8.47 13.80 2.14
N TYR A 14 9.05 14.90 2.65
CA TYR A 14 8.64 15.70 3.82
C TYR A 14 7.22 16.30 3.77
N ARG A 15 6.31 15.81 2.92
CA ARG A 15 4.90 16.24 2.90
C ARG A 15 4.06 15.33 3.78
N GLN A 16 3.46 15.90 4.82
CA GLN A 16 2.51 15.23 5.71
C GLN A 16 1.14 15.09 5.01
N THR A 17 1.05 14.24 3.99
CA THR A 17 -0.23 13.61 3.62
C THR A 17 -0.37 12.38 4.50
N TYR A 18 -1.35 12.37 5.40
CA TYR A 18 -1.50 11.28 6.36
C TYR A 18 -2.32 10.14 5.75
N ASP A 19 -1.68 8.99 5.58
CA ASP A 19 -2.36 7.75 5.20
C ASP A 19 -3.10 7.10 6.38
N ILE A 20 -2.86 7.60 7.61
CA ILE A 20 -3.43 7.10 8.88
C ILE A 20 -3.70 8.29 9.81
N VAL A 21 -4.84 8.25 10.52
CA VAL A 21 -5.16 9.20 11.59
C VAL A 21 -5.16 8.46 12.92
N ALA A 22 -4.16 8.73 13.77
CA ALA A 22 -4.14 8.24 15.14
C ALA A 22 -5.04 9.09 16.05
N LYS A 23 -5.64 8.46 17.06
CA LYS A 23 -6.37 9.15 18.12
C LYS A 23 -5.40 9.95 19.01
N GLN A 24 -5.94 10.81 19.87
CA GLN A 24 -5.15 11.64 20.80
C GLN A 24 -4.21 10.83 21.71
N ASN A 25 -4.50 9.55 21.93
CA ASN A 25 -3.67 8.61 22.69
C ASN A 25 -2.58 7.90 21.84
N GLY A 26 -2.40 8.28 20.57
CA GLY A 26 -1.42 7.69 19.66
C GLY A 26 -1.82 6.34 19.06
N LEU A 27 -3.05 5.87 19.31
CA LEU A 27 -3.55 4.58 18.80
C LEU A 27 -4.24 4.74 17.45
N VAL A 28 -4.07 3.72 16.62
CA VAL A 28 -4.77 3.51 15.35
C VAL A 28 -5.80 2.41 15.55
N GLU A 29 -7.01 2.65 15.09
CA GLU A 29 -8.13 1.71 15.22
C GLU A 29 -8.25 0.79 14.01
N ALA A 30 -8.73 -0.43 14.23
CA ALA A 30 -9.08 -1.38 13.18
C ALA A 30 -10.43 -1.03 12.53
N LYS A 31 -10.53 0.18 11.94
CA LYS A 31 -11.78 0.73 11.37
C LYS A 31 -12.40 -0.17 10.30
N ALA A 32 -11.57 -0.95 9.61
CA ALA A 32 -12.00 -1.86 8.55
C ALA A 32 -12.90 -3.00 9.03
N LEU A 33 -12.88 -3.32 10.32
CA LEU A 33 -13.63 -4.45 10.87
C LEU A 33 -15.14 -4.17 11.00
N ASP A 34 -15.55 -2.91 10.97
CA ASP A 34 -16.95 -2.50 11.00
C ASP A 34 -17.28 -1.61 9.80
N PRO A 35 -17.88 -2.20 8.74
CA PRO A 35 -18.26 -1.45 7.54
C PRO A 35 -19.24 -0.30 7.81
N GLN A 36 -20.02 -0.33 8.89
CA GLN A 36 -20.99 0.73 9.21
C GLN A 36 -20.32 1.98 9.77
N THR A 37 -19.13 1.83 10.35
CA THR A 37 -18.40 2.93 11.01
C THR A 37 -17.08 3.26 10.30
N TYR A 38 -16.77 2.58 9.19
CA TYR A 38 -15.53 2.77 8.44
C TYR A 38 -15.39 4.19 7.87
N VAL A 39 -14.31 4.87 8.25
CA VAL A 39 -13.91 6.18 7.72
C VAL A 39 -12.41 6.19 7.40
N ALA A 40 -12.10 6.22 6.10
CA ALA A 40 -10.74 6.39 5.56
C ALA A 40 -10.17 7.81 5.86
N PRO A 41 -8.83 7.99 5.89
CA PRO A 41 -7.79 6.99 5.64
C PRO A 41 -7.42 6.20 6.91
N ASN A 42 -6.85 5.01 6.73
CA ASN A 42 -6.51 4.12 7.84
C ASN A 42 -5.39 3.10 7.54
N GLY A 43 -4.55 3.34 6.52
CA GLY A 43 -3.48 2.40 6.18
C GLY A 43 -2.68 2.77 4.94
N ALA A 44 -1.64 1.98 4.68
CA ALA A 44 -0.71 2.23 3.58
C ALA A 44 -1.36 1.96 2.22
N SER A 45 -1.29 2.93 1.30
CA SER A 45 -1.85 2.82 -0.05
C SER A 45 -1.18 1.71 -0.85
N MET A 46 -2.00 0.84 -1.45
CA MET A 46 -1.59 -0.21 -2.37
C MET A 46 -2.49 -0.21 -3.60
N ARG A 47 -1.95 -0.59 -4.76
CA ARG A 47 -2.70 -0.67 -6.02
C ARG A 47 -2.27 -1.87 -6.84
N PRO A 48 -3.15 -2.55 -7.58
CA PRO A 48 -2.71 -3.52 -8.57
C PRO A 48 -1.90 -2.83 -9.68
N ASN A 49 -1.35 -3.61 -10.62
CA ASN A 49 -0.74 -3.07 -11.84
C ASN A 49 -1.82 -2.51 -12.81
N SER A 50 -2.49 -1.44 -12.38
CA SER A 50 -3.53 -0.72 -13.11
C SER A 50 -2.95 0.35 -14.02
N VAL A 51 -3.77 0.88 -14.94
CA VAL A 51 -3.42 2.06 -15.74
C VAL A 51 -3.02 3.25 -14.86
N TYR A 52 -3.72 3.44 -13.74
CA TYR A 52 -3.42 4.52 -12.82
C TYR A 52 -2.08 4.28 -12.10
N GLN A 53 -1.82 3.06 -11.63
CA GLN A 53 -0.55 2.68 -11.00
C GLN A 53 0.64 2.83 -11.94
N GLN A 54 0.48 2.42 -13.20
CA GLN A 54 1.47 2.68 -14.25
C GLN A 54 1.76 4.17 -14.37
N SER A 55 0.73 5.02 -14.43
CA SER A 55 0.91 6.48 -14.51
C SER A 55 1.60 7.07 -13.26
N LEU A 56 1.35 6.50 -12.07
CA LEU A 56 1.99 6.88 -10.82
C LEU A 56 3.49 6.67 -10.88
N VAL A 57 3.92 5.46 -11.25
CA VAL A 57 5.33 5.10 -11.33
C VAL A 57 6.03 5.81 -12.49
N SER A 58 5.38 5.89 -13.66
CA SER A 58 6.03 6.40 -14.88
C SER A 58 6.27 7.90 -14.87
N TRP A 59 5.31 8.72 -14.43
CA TRP A 59 5.41 10.19 -14.61
C TRP A 59 4.74 11.05 -13.53
N ARG A 60 3.71 10.57 -12.80
CA ARG A 60 3.05 11.41 -11.78
C ARG A 60 3.93 11.59 -10.55
N PHE A 61 4.58 10.53 -10.08
CA PHE A 61 5.59 10.68 -9.03
C PHE A 61 6.87 11.25 -9.64
N ARG A 62 7.09 12.54 -9.38
CA ARG A 62 8.36 13.25 -9.63
C ARG A 62 9.46 12.78 -8.66
N GLY A 63 10.73 12.94 -9.03
CA GLY A 63 11.89 12.51 -8.23
C GLY A 63 12.48 11.18 -8.71
N SER A 64 13.76 10.92 -8.47
CA SER A 64 14.45 9.67 -8.82
C SER A 64 14.38 8.61 -7.71
N ASP A 65 13.84 8.97 -6.56
CA ASP A 65 13.78 8.19 -5.32
C ASP A 65 12.52 7.32 -5.19
N VAL A 66 11.87 6.98 -6.30
CA VAL A 66 10.68 6.13 -6.29
C VAL A 66 11.09 4.67 -6.10
N ILE A 67 10.69 4.11 -4.96
CA ILE A 67 10.81 2.69 -4.66
C ILE A 67 9.43 2.05 -4.75
N VAL A 68 9.38 0.93 -5.48
CA VAL A 68 8.15 0.18 -5.72
C VAL A 68 8.28 -1.17 -5.02
N TYR A 69 7.40 -1.44 -4.07
CA TYR A 69 7.27 -2.74 -3.42
C TYR A 69 6.14 -3.50 -4.09
N SER A 70 6.46 -4.63 -4.72
CA SER A 70 5.50 -5.48 -5.42
C SER A 70 5.25 -6.75 -4.62
N VAL A 71 4.04 -6.89 -4.09
CA VAL A 71 3.61 -8.06 -3.31
C VAL A 71 2.87 -9.03 -4.24
N PRO A 72 3.31 -10.30 -4.36
CA PRO A 72 2.63 -11.30 -5.16
C PRO A 72 1.17 -11.54 -4.73
N GLN A 73 0.24 -11.71 -5.68
CA GLN A 73 -1.10 -12.20 -5.36
C GLN A 73 -1.02 -13.56 -4.65
N GLY A 74 -1.89 -13.74 -3.65
CA GLY A 74 -1.95 -14.96 -2.83
C GLY A 74 -0.97 -14.95 -1.66
N THR A 75 -0.22 -13.87 -1.46
CA THR A 75 0.58 -13.67 -0.24
C THR A 75 -0.34 -13.61 0.97
N SER A 76 -0.09 -14.46 1.98
CA SER A 76 -0.80 -14.42 3.25
C SER A 76 -0.46 -13.16 4.02
N LEU A 77 -1.49 -12.50 4.56
CA LEU A 77 -1.30 -11.39 5.49
C LEU A 77 -1.11 -11.93 6.91
N PRO A 78 -0.34 -11.23 7.76
CA PRO A 78 -0.38 -11.43 9.21
C PRO A 78 -1.79 -11.18 9.76
N ASP A 79 -2.18 -11.90 10.82
CA ASP A 79 -3.53 -11.83 11.42
C ASP A 79 -3.89 -10.43 11.94
N ASP A 80 -2.89 -9.59 12.22
CA ASP A 80 -3.02 -8.23 12.74
C ASP A 80 -3.04 -7.15 11.64
N LEU A 81 -3.00 -7.56 10.36
CA LEU A 81 -3.14 -6.69 9.20
C LEU A 81 -4.30 -7.13 8.32
N VAL A 82 -4.98 -6.17 7.71
CA VAL A 82 -6.06 -6.40 6.76
C VAL A 82 -5.85 -5.56 5.51
N LEU A 83 -6.06 -6.17 4.34
CA LEU A 83 -6.09 -5.47 3.07
C LEU A 83 -7.53 -5.08 2.75
N VAL A 84 -7.80 -3.79 2.72
CA VAL A 84 -9.13 -3.26 2.43
C VAL A 84 -9.17 -2.77 1.00
N HIS A 85 -10.18 -3.20 0.25
CA HIS A 85 -10.50 -2.60 -1.04
C HIS A 85 -11.36 -1.36 -0.81
N GLU A 86 -10.79 -0.16 -1.00
CA GLU A 86 -11.51 1.08 -0.67
C GLU A 86 -12.38 1.55 -1.84
N ARG A 87 -11.79 1.69 -3.03
CA ARG A 87 -12.49 2.15 -4.24
C ARG A 87 -11.63 1.93 -5.47
N THR A 88 -12.24 1.65 -6.63
CA THR A 88 -11.52 1.54 -7.93
C THR A 88 -10.35 0.56 -7.80
N ASP A 89 -9.14 0.97 -8.13
CA ASP A 89 -7.90 0.21 -7.94
C ASP A 89 -7.17 0.52 -6.62
N HIS A 90 -7.81 1.22 -5.69
CA HIS A 90 -7.21 1.60 -4.41
C HIS A 90 -7.49 0.56 -3.34
N TYR A 91 -6.41 -0.03 -2.85
CA TYR A 91 -6.38 -0.85 -1.65
C TYR A 91 -5.59 -0.13 -0.55
N SER A 92 -5.86 -0.47 0.70
CA SER A 92 -5.04 -0.03 1.81
C SER A 92 -4.74 -1.17 2.77
N LEU A 93 -3.47 -1.30 3.15
CA LEU A 93 -3.02 -2.22 4.19
C LEU A 93 -3.19 -1.54 5.55
N GLN A 94 -4.16 -2.00 6.31
CA GLN A 94 -4.67 -1.40 7.54
C GLN A 94 -4.44 -2.31 8.75
N PRO A 95 -4.53 -1.80 9.98
CA PRO A 95 -4.53 -2.66 11.16
C PRO A 95 -5.82 -3.49 11.23
N ALA A 96 -5.70 -4.76 11.59
CA ALA A 96 -6.81 -5.65 11.94
C ALA A 96 -7.08 -5.70 13.46
N GLU A 97 -6.33 -4.96 14.26
CA GLU A 97 -6.56 -4.75 15.68
C GLU A 97 -6.08 -3.37 16.13
N GLN A 98 -6.53 -2.88 17.28
CA GLN A 98 -6.06 -1.59 17.79
C GLN A 98 -4.58 -1.66 18.17
N MET A 99 -3.75 -0.75 17.65
CA MET A 99 -2.32 -0.72 17.92
C MET A 99 -1.74 0.70 17.86
N THR A 100 -0.50 0.90 18.31
CA THR A 100 0.19 2.19 18.13
C THR A 100 0.57 2.40 16.67
N ILE A 101 0.76 3.66 16.26
CA ILE A 101 1.25 3.96 14.92
C ILE A 101 2.63 3.35 14.63
N ASP A 102 3.50 3.27 15.65
CA ASP A 102 4.83 2.66 15.53
C ASP A 102 4.74 1.15 15.33
N ASN A 103 3.82 0.48 16.01
CA ASN A 103 3.58 -0.95 15.81
C ASN A 103 3.03 -1.21 14.40
N LEU A 104 2.08 -0.40 13.93
CA LEU A 104 1.55 -0.52 12.57
C LEU A 104 2.64 -0.33 11.51
N ASN A 105 3.46 0.71 11.66
CA ASN A 105 4.61 0.97 10.77
C ASN A 105 5.60 -0.19 10.77
N THR A 106 5.91 -0.74 11.96
CA THR A 106 6.82 -1.88 12.10
C THR A 106 6.26 -3.11 11.38
N LYS A 107 4.99 -3.47 11.62
CA LYS A 107 4.33 -4.62 11.00
C LYS A 107 4.24 -4.52 9.48
N ILE A 108 3.84 -3.36 8.95
CA ILE A 108 3.81 -3.12 7.50
C ILE A 108 5.22 -3.23 6.91
N THR A 109 6.22 -2.67 7.59
CA THR A 109 7.62 -2.73 7.13
C THR A 109 8.14 -4.17 7.10
N GLU A 110 7.87 -4.96 8.14
CA GLU A 110 8.25 -6.37 8.22
C GLU A 110 7.54 -7.20 7.15
N PHE A 111 6.24 -6.99 6.97
CA PHE A 111 5.46 -7.65 5.91
C PHE A 111 6.04 -7.39 4.52
N LEU A 112 6.31 -6.13 4.18
CA LEU A 112 6.88 -5.77 2.88
C LEU A 112 8.30 -6.30 2.71
N ARG A 113 9.14 -6.24 3.74
CA ARG A 113 10.51 -6.79 3.68
C ARG A 113 10.53 -8.30 3.42
N ALA A 114 9.59 -9.03 4.02
CA ALA A 114 9.53 -10.48 3.90
C ALA A 114 8.89 -10.95 2.59
N ASN A 115 7.92 -10.21 2.04
CA ASN A 115 7.04 -10.71 0.99
C ASN A 115 7.05 -9.89 -0.31
N ALA A 116 7.62 -8.68 -0.33
CA ALA A 116 7.64 -7.85 -1.53
C ALA A 116 8.95 -7.99 -2.30
N GLU A 117 8.86 -7.96 -3.63
CA GLU A 117 10.00 -7.66 -4.49
C GLU A 117 10.16 -6.14 -4.60
N VAL A 118 11.39 -5.65 -4.42
CA VAL A 118 11.71 -4.22 -4.41
C VAL A 118 12.32 -3.80 -5.74
N PHE A 119 11.72 -2.78 -6.36
CA PHE A 119 12.15 -2.23 -7.63
C PHE A 119 12.48 -0.74 -7.53
N THR A 120 13.43 -0.29 -8.35
CA THR A 120 13.48 1.11 -8.78
C THR A 120 12.39 1.33 -9.83
N ARG A 121 12.05 2.60 -10.12
CA ARG A 121 11.15 2.96 -11.22
C ARG A 121 11.49 2.24 -12.52
N GLU A 122 12.76 2.33 -12.96
CA GLU A 122 13.20 1.82 -14.27
C GLU A 122 13.09 0.29 -14.33
N ARG A 123 13.47 -0.39 -13.23
CA ARG A 123 13.33 -1.85 -13.15
C ARG A 123 11.88 -2.28 -13.14
N TRP A 124 11.01 -1.53 -12.45
CA TRP A 124 9.59 -1.84 -12.40
C TRP A 124 8.93 -1.68 -13.78
N LEU A 125 9.15 -0.55 -14.47
CA LEU A 125 8.61 -0.31 -15.82
C LEU A 125 9.14 -1.32 -16.85
N LYS A 126 10.36 -1.81 -16.68
CA LYS A 126 10.91 -2.88 -17.52
C LYS A 126 10.25 -4.24 -17.25
N ALA A 127 9.98 -4.56 -15.98
CA ALA A 127 9.35 -5.80 -15.57
C ALA A 127 7.85 -5.84 -15.89
N TYR A 128 7.18 -4.68 -15.79
CA TYR A 128 5.75 -4.49 -16.02
C TYR A 128 5.54 -3.39 -17.05
N PRO A 129 5.72 -3.68 -18.36
CA PRO A 129 5.67 -2.66 -19.42
C PRO A 129 4.26 -2.12 -19.66
N GLU A 130 3.22 -2.89 -19.31
CA GLU A 130 1.83 -2.55 -19.53
C GLU A 130 0.99 -2.87 -18.28
N ALA A 131 -0.13 -2.15 -18.14
CA ALA A 131 -1.12 -2.44 -17.12
C ALA A 131 -1.77 -3.81 -17.37
N THR A 132 -1.95 -4.59 -16.32
CA THR A 132 -2.66 -5.88 -16.36
C THR A 132 -4.07 -5.79 -15.80
N GLU A 133 -4.41 -4.67 -15.14
CA GLU A 133 -5.73 -4.44 -14.55
C GLU A 133 -6.31 -3.09 -14.97
N SER A 134 -7.65 -3.00 -14.96
CA SER A 134 -8.38 -1.75 -15.10
C SER A 134 -8.40 -0.95 -13.79
N SER A 135 -8.77 0.32 -13.88
CA SER A 135 -9.05 1.17 -12.72
C SER A 135 -10.45 0.94 -12.16
#